data_AF-A0A6G3MJ98-F1
#
_entry.id   AF-A0A6G3MJ98-F1
#
_cell.length_a   1.000
_cell.length_b   1.000
_cell.length_c   1.000
_cell.angle_alpha   90.00
_cell.angle_beta   90.00
_cell.angle_gamma   90.00
#
_symmetry.space_group_name_H-M   'P 1'
#
loop_
_entity.id
_entity.type
_entity.pdbx_description
1 polymer ?
#
loop_
_entity_poly.entity_id
_entity_poly.type
_entity_poly.pdbx_seq_one_letter_code
_entity_poly.pdbx_strand_id
1 'polypeptide(L)'
;TRIDELTEFLNKICSQAIFDLTSGCSSLDTVTKVVSQLENCEYTNAGIGSSLTRQGMVEMEAAVMESSNGLFGGVSCVRNVKNPVVLAKELLTSQKKVTNELIMPQYLSGDGTTQFALQHNIPLCENAILLTKSSKKNHRKFLKLFNFPSSVYT
;
A
#
# COMPACT_ATOMS: atom_id res chain seq x y z
N THR A 1 -14.74 -21.50 -4.65
CA THR A 1 -14.70 -20.44 -5.68
C THR A 1 -13.74 -19.35 -5.24
N ARG A 2 -13.31 -18.44 -6.12
CA ARG A 2 -12.44 -17.31 -5.74
C ARG A 2 -13.05 -16.43 -4.63
N ILE A 3 -14.40 -16.40 -4.53
CA ILE A 3 -15.13 -15.70 -3.47
C ILE A 3 -14.96 -16.41 -2.13
N ASP A 4 -15.04 -17.74 -2.11
CA ASP A 4 -14.90 -18.54 -0.88
C ASP A 4 -13.48 -18.40 -0.31
N GLU A 5 -12.44 -18.46 -1.16
CA GLU A 5 -11.04 -18.27 -0.75
C GLU A 5 -10.80 -16.87 -0.17
N LEU A 6 -11.35 -15.84 -0.81
CA LEU A 6 -11.26 -14.48 -0.29
C LEU A 6 -11.99 -14.35 1.05
N THR A 7 -13.16 -14.98 1.18
CA THR A 7 -13.95 -14.95 2.42
C THR A 7 -13.21 -15.63 3.57
N GLU A 8 -12.61 -16.80 3.32
CA GLU A 8 -11.79 -17.51 4.30
C GLU A 8 -10.57 -16.66 4.72
N PHE A 9 -9.89 -16.05 3.74
CA PHE A 9 -8.78 -15.14 3.99
C PHE A 9 -9.19 -13.94 4.86
N LEU A 10 -10.30 -13.27 4.52
CA LEU A 10 -10.81 -12.14 5.28
C LEU A 10 -11.19 -12.53 6.71
N ASN A 11 -11.85 -13.67 6.90
CA ASN A 11 -12.18 -14.18 8.22
C ASN A 11 -10.90 -14.42 9.04
N LYS A 12 -9.88 -15.04 8.45
CA LYS A 12 -8.60 -15.30 9.11
C LYS A 12 -7.91 -14.01 9.57
N ILE A 13 -7.78 -13.00 8.71
CA ILE A 13 -7.11 -11.74 9.08
C ILE A 13 -7.90 -10.96 10.14
N CYS A 14 -9.24 -11.02 10.10
CA CYS A 14 -10.10 -10.42 11.12
C CYS A 14 -9.95 -11.12 12.48
N SER A 15 -9.95 -12.45 12.51
CA SER A 15 -9.71 -13.20 13.75
C SER A 15 -8.34 -12.90 14.36
N GLN A 16 -7.30 -12.79 13.53
CA GLN A 16 -5.97 -12.38 13.99
C GLN A 16 -5.97 -10.95 14.54
N ALA A 17 -6.67 -10.01 13.88
CA ALA A 17 -6.77 -8.63 14.35
C ALA A 17 -7.47 -8.54 15.71
N ILE A 18 -8.57 -9.29 15.90
CA ILE A 18 -9.27 -9.37 17.18
C ILE A 18 -8.32 -9.88 18.26
N PHE A 19 -7.58 -10.95 17.98
CA PHE A 19 -6.61 -11.51 18.91
C PHE A 19 -5.50 -10.51 19.28
N ASP A 20 -4.92 -9.82 18.29
CA ASP A 20 -3.86 -8.83 18.52
C ASP A 20 -4.38 -7.69 19.43
N LEU A 21 -5.57 -7.18 19.14
CA LEU A 21 -6.20 -6.11 19.94
C LEU A 21 -6.54 -6.56 21.37
N THR A 22 -7.14 -7.74 21.55
CA THR A 22 -7.48 -8.25 22.89
C THR A 22 -6.23 -8.63 23.70
N SER A 23 -5.11 -8.89 23.03
CA SER A 23 -3.80 -9.11 23.65
C SER A 23 -3.06 -7.80 23.98
N GLY A 24 -3.66 -6.64 23.72
CA GLY A 24 -3.08 -5.34 24.05
C GLY A 24 -2.11 -4.78 23.02
N CYS A 25 -2.08 -5.32 21.79
CA CYS A 25 -1.31 -4.71 20.71
C CYS A 25 -1.88 -3.33 20.32
N SER A 26 -1.00 -2.43 19.85
CA SER A 26 -1.40 -1.12 19.34
C SER A 26 -2.42 -1.24 18.21
N SER A 27 -3.44 -0.37 18.22
CA SER A 27 -4.43 -0.30 17.14
C SER A 27 -3.76 0.08 15.82
N LEU A 28 -2.82 1.04 15.83
CA LEU A 28 -2.07 1.47 14.66
C LEU A 28 -1.23 0.31 14.07
N ASP A 29 -0.56 -0.46 14.93
CA ASP A 29 0.23 -1.62 14.48
C ASP A 29 -0.67 -2.72 13.91
N THR A 30 -1.78 -3.00 14.59
CA THR A 30 -2.73 -4.03 14.17
C THR A 30 -3.35 -3.70 12.81
N VAL A 31 -3.85 -2.47 12.61
CA VAL A 31 -4.44 -2.10 11.31
C VAL A 31 -3.40 -2.10 10.20
N THR A 32 -2.17 -1.65 10.47
CA THR A 32 -1.08 -1.69 9.48
C THR A 32 -0.76 -3.13 9.09
N LYS A 33 -0.73 -4.06 10.06
CA LYS A 33 -0.52 -5.50 9.81
C LYS A 33 -1.65 -6.13 9.00
N VAL A 34 -2.91 -5.79 9.29
CA VAL A 34 -4.07 -6.27 8.53
C VAL A 34 -4.05 -5.76 7.10
N VAL A 35 -3.82 -4.46 6.90
CA VAL A 35 -3.75 -3.86 5.57
C VAL A 35 -2.54 -4.39 4.79
N SER A 36 -1.40 -4.62 5.43
CA SER A 36 -0.24 -5.26 4.78
C SER A 36 -0.57 -6.67 4.28
N GLN A 37 -1.41 -7.43 5.01
CA GLN A 37 -1.89 -8.73 4.54
C GLN A 37 -2.83 -8.58 3.33
N LEU A 38 -3.71 -7.58 3.34
CA LEU A 38 -4.56 -7.26 2.18
C LEU A 38 -3.71 -6.88 0.95
N GLU A 39 -2.70 -6.03 1.13
CA GLU A 39 -1.73 -5.66 0.08
C GLU A 39 -0.89 -6.83 -0.44
N ASN A 40 -0.68 -7.86 0.38
CA ASN A 40 0.00 -9.09 -0.04
C ASN A 40 -0.95 -10.08 -0.75
N CYS A 41 -2.26 -9.82 -0.74
CA CYS A 41 -3.26 -10.68 -1.34
C CYS A 41 -3.55 -10.25 -2.78
N GLU A 42 -3.16 -11.10 -3.73
CA GLU A 42 -3.30 -10.85 -5.18
C GLU A 42 -4.75 -10.65 -5.68
N TYR A 43 -5.73 -10.93 -4.82
CA TYR A 43 -7.14 -10.75 -5.11
C TYR A 43 -7.62 -9.32 -4.88
N THR A 44 -6.84 -8.50 -4.16
CA THR A 44 -7.18 -7.11 -3.88
C THR A 44 -6.57 -6.17 -4.91
N ASN A 45 -7.08 -4.92 -4.95
CA ASN A 45 -6.51 -3.85 -5.76
C ASN A 45 -5.58 -2.97 -4.91
N ALA A 46 -4.67 -3.58 -4.18
CA ALA A 46 -3.68 -2.91 -3.33
C ALA A 46 -2.41 -3.76 -3.26
N GLY A 47 -1.24 -3.15 -3.19
CA GLY A 47 0.03 -3.89 -3.17
C GLY A 47 0.21 -4.79 -4.39
N ILE A 48 0.36 -6.08 -4.13
CA ILE A 48 0.41 -7.13 -5.15
C ILE A 48 -0.98 -7.28 -5.77
N GLY A 49 -1.05 -7.17 -7.10
CA GLY A 49 -2.30 -7.31 -7.84
C GLY A 49 -3.04 -5.99 -8.08
N SER A 50 -2.47 -4.87 -7.65
CA SER A 50 -2.93 -3.53 -8.01
C SER A 50 -3.15 -3.37 -9.53
N SER A 51 -4.11 -2.52 -9.84
CA SER A 51 -4.41 -2.07 -11.19
C SER A 51 -3.20 -1.36 -11.77
N LEU A 52 -3.01 -1.54 -13.07
CA LEU A 52 -1.86 -0.96 -13.76
C LEU A 52 -2.23 0.41 -14.31
N THR A 53 -1.29 1.33 -14.20
CA THR A 53 -1.30 2.58 -14.97
C THR A 53 -1.36 2.28 -16.46
N ARG A 54 -1.61 3.32 -17.27
CA ARG A 54 -1.59 3.16 -18.73
C ARG A 54 -0.27 2.56 -19.23
N GLN A 55 0.85 2.92 -18.60
CA GLN A 55 2.20 2.41 -18.91
C GLN A 55 2.44 0.98 -18.42
N GLY A 56 1.46 0.33 -17.78
CA GLY A 56 1.60 -1.04 -17.28
C GLY A 56 2.37 -1.14 -15.96
N MET A 57 2.59 -0.02 -15.28
CA MET A 57 3.28 0.07 -13.99
C MET A 57 2.29 0.08 -12.85
N VAL A 58 2.69 -0.42 -11.68
CA VAL A 58 1.93 -0.27 -10.44
C VAL A 58 2.28 1.07 -9.79
N GLU A 59 1.25 1.86 -9.49
CA GLU A 59 1.33 3.06 -8.67
C GLU A 59 0.25 2.97 -7.60
N MET A 60 0.63 3.20 -6.35
CA MET A 60 -0.24 2.94 -5.20
C MET A 60 -0.35 4.15 -4.29
N GLU A 61 -1.42 4.12 -3.49
CA GLU A 61 -1.70 5.11 -2.47
C GLU A 61 -2.10 4.38 -1.20
N ALA A 62 -1.70 4.92 -0.05
CA ALA A 62 -2.13 4.42 1.26
C ALA A 62 -2.05 5.54 2.30
N ALA A 63 -2.84 5.39 3.35
CA ALA A 63 -2.78 6.30 4.48
C ALA A 63 -3.18 5.60 5.79
N VAL A 64 -2.71 6.15 6.90
CA VAL A 64 -3.08 5.73 8.26
C VAL A 64 -3.28 6.96 9.15
N MET A 65 -4.14 6.81 10.16
CA MET A 65 -4.43 7.86 11.15
C MET A 65 -4.46 7.27 12.55
N GLU A 66 -3.95 8.01 13.53
CA GLU A 66 -3.98 7.65 14.94
C GLU A 66 -4.76 8.71 15.72
N SER A 67 -5.91 8.33 16.28
CA SER A 67 -6.84 9.27 16.91
C SER A 67 -6.34 9.85 18.23
N SER A 68 -5.52 9.11 18.98
CA SER A 68 -5.06 9.51 20.32
C SER A 68 -4.21 10.79 20.34
N ASN A 69 -3.59 11.13 19.21
CA ASN A 69 -2.77 12.34 19.03
C ASN A 69 -3.12 13.11 17.74
N GLY A 70 -4.13 12.64 16.99
CA GLY A 70 -4.56 13.27 15.74
C GLY A 70 -3.55 13.18 14.58
N LEU A 71 -2.53 12.32 14.68
CA LEU A 71 -1.51 12.20 13.64
C LEU A 71 -2.03 11.41 12.43
N PHE A 72 -1.54 11.80 11.26
CA PHE A 72 -1.91 11.23 9.97
C PHE A 72 -0.67 11.07 9.10
N GLY A 73 -0.54 9.95 8.39
CA GLY A 73 0.50 9.70 7.41
C GLY A 73 -0.10 9.18 6.13
N GLY A 74 0.16 9.84 5.00
CA GLY A 74 -0.32 9.42 3.68
C GLY A 74 0.77 9.41 2.61
N VAL A 75 0.61 8.54 1.63
CA VAL A 75 1.52 8.40 0.49
C VAL A 75 0.73 8.20 -0.80
N SER A 76 1.18 8.81 -1.91
CA SER A 76 0.62 8.57 -3.24
C SER A 76 1.67 8.43 -4.33
N CYS A 77 1.25 7.93 -5.49
CA CYS A 77 2.13 7.61 -6.61
C CYS A 77 3.33 6.75 -6.17
N VAL A 78 3.11 5.86 -5.18
CA VAL A 78 4.14 4.99 -4.63
C VAL A 78 4.47 3.93 -5.65
N ARG A 79 5.74 3.85 -6.01
CA ARG A 79 6.30 2.80 -6.86
C ARG A 79 7.31 1.99 -6.07
N ASN A 80 7.54 0.75 -6.48
CA ASN A 80 8.62 -0.09 -5.96
C ASN A 80 8.57 -0.37 -4.44
N VAL A 81 7.43 -0.21 -3.77
CA VAL A 81 7.26 -0.57 -2.35
C VAL A 81 6.18 -1.64 -2.25
N LYS A 82 6.47 -2.76 -1.59
CA LYS A 82 5.54 -3.89 -1.50
C LYS A 82 4.27 -3.55 -0.72
N ASN A 83 4.44 -2.81 0.37
CA ASN A 83 3.37 -2.48 1.31
C ASN A 83 3.29 -0.96 1.56
N PRO A 84 2.55 -0.21 0.72
CA PRO A 84 2.36 1.24 0.88
C PRO A 84 1.86 1.66 2.28
N VAL A 85 1.03 0.85 2.95
CA VAL A 85 0.56 1.17 4.31
C VAL A 85 1.69 1.23 5.34
N VAL A 86 2.75 0.43 5.17
CA VAL A 86 3.93 0.45 6.05
C VAL A 86 4.67 1.78 5.88
N LEU A 87 4.77 2.27 4.64
CA LEU A 87 5.37 3.58 4.34
C LEU A 87 4.56 4.72 4.96
N ALA A 88 3.23 4.66 4.85
CA ALA A 88 2.32 5.62 5.48
C ALA A 88 2.46 5.64 7.02
N LYS A 89 2.54 4.46 7.65
CA LYS A 89 2.77 4.31 9.09
C LYS A 89 4.13 4.89 9.52
N GLU A 90 5.17 4.66 8.74
CA GLU A 90 6.49 5.21 9.04
C GLU A 90 6.50 6.75 8.96
N LEU A 91 5.78 7.32 7.99
CA LEU A 91 5.59 8.77 7.90
C LEU A 91 4.86 9.33 9.12
N LEU A 92 3.78 8.68 9.57
CA LEU A 92 3.07 9.04 10.80
C LEU A 92 4.00 8.94 12.02
N THR A 93 4.75 7.85 12.13
CA THR A 93 5.62 7.58 13.29
C THR A 93 6.79 8.55 13.37
N SER A 94 7.31 8.99 12.23
CA SER A 94 8.37 9.99 12.14
C SER A 94 7.95 11.36 12.65
N GLN A 95 6.67 11.71 12.56
CA GLN A 95 6.13 12.95 13.13
C GLN A 95 6.24 12.98 14.66
N LYS A 96 6.20 11.83 15.33
CA LYS A 96 6.33 11.72 16.80
C LYS A 96 7.74 12.05 17.31
N LYS A 97 8.76 12.03 16.44
CA LYS A 97 10.17 12.22 16.80
C LYS A 97 10.59 13.69 16.81
N VAL A 98 9.75 14.60 16.32
CA VAL A 98 10.15 16.00 16.14
C VAL A 98 9.86 16.85 17.37
N THR A 99 10.89 17.58 17.78
CA THR A 99 10.85 18.59 18.84
C THR A 99 10.40 19.91 18.24
N ASN A 100 9.20 20.39 18.64
CA ASN A 100 8.55 21.72 18.62
C ASN A 100 8.96 22.87 17.67
N GLU A 101 9.95 22.75 16.79
CA GLU A 101 10.46 23.85 15.96
C GLU A 101 10.00 23.73 14.50
N LEU A 102 9.71 22.52 14.02
CA LEU A 102 9.29 22.26 12.64
C LEU A 102 8.15 21.24 12.58
N ILE A 103 7.27 21.39 11.58
CA ILE A 103 6.20 20.44 11.31
C ILE A 103 6.70 19.43 10.28
N MET A 104 6.65 18.15 10.64
CA MET A 104 6.97 17.07 9.70
C MET A 104 5.89 16.93 8.62
N PRO A 105 6.27 16.52 7.41
CA PRO A 105 5.30 16.23 6.35
C PRO A 105 4.34 15.12 6.80
N GLN A 106 3.06 15.34 6.55
CA GLN A 106 1.99 14.36 6.80
C GLN A 106 1.66 13.54 5.54
N TYR A 107 2.09 14.02 4.37
CA TYR A 107 1.81 13.38 3.10
C TYR A 107 3.01 13.48 2.15
N LEU A 108 3.34 12.38 1.47
CA LEU A 108 4.39 12.33 0.44
C LEU A 108 3.82 11.80 -0.88
N SER A 109 4.40 12.21 -2.00
CA SER A 109 3.95 11.76 -3.31
C SER A 109 5.13 11.54 -4.27
N GLY A 110 4.97 10.59 -5.20
CA GLY A 110 5.91 10.34 -6.29
C GLY A 110 7.30 9.94 -5.77
N ASP A 111 8.35 10.48 -6.37
CA ASP A 111 9.74 10.12 -6.06
C ASP A 111 10.11 10.33 -4.59
N GLY A 112 9.47 11.29 -3.91
CA GLY A 112 9.67 11.55 -2.48
C GLY A 112 9.30 10.34 -1.61
N THR A 113 8.34 9.51 -2.05
CA THR A 113 7.96 8.28 -1.33
C THR A 113 9.06 7.21 -1.40
N THR A 114 9.76 7.12 -2.53
CA THR A 114 10.86 6.16 -2.74
C THR A 114 12.09 6.57 -1.93
N GLN A 115 12.42 7.87 -1.95
CA GLN A 115 13.52 8.40 -1.14
C GLN A 115 13.25 8.19 0.34
N PHE A 116 12.03 8.46 0.79
CA PHE A 116 11.62 8.25 2.19
C PHE A 116 11.71 6.77 2.58
N ALA A 117 11.27 5.85 1.70
CA ALA A 117 11.40 4.42 1.95
C ALA A 117 12.87 4.01 2.18
N LEU A 118 13.79 4.48 1.33
CA LEU A 118 15.22 4.21 1.47
C LEU A 118 15.81 4.77 2.77
N GLN A 119 15.47 6.01 3.13
CA GLN A 119 15.95 6.65 4.36
C GLN A 119 15.50 5.91 5.63
N HIS A 120 14.32 5.29 5.59
CA HIS A 120 13.73 4.57 6.71
C HIS A 120 13.94 3.04 6.63
N ASN A 121 14.84 2.57 5.77
CA ASN A 121 15.16 1.14 5.58
C ASN A 121 13.94 0.27 5.21
N ILE A 122 12.96 0.84 4.52
CA ILE A 122 11.83 0.11 3.95
C ILE A 122 12.29 -0.52 2.63
N PRO A 123 12.24 -1.86 2.48
CA PRO A 123 12.75 -2.51 1.28
C PRO A 123 12.00 -2.10 0.02
N LEU A 124 12.75 -1.72 -1.00
CA LEU A 124 12.22 -1.58 -2.34
C LEU A 124 12.08 -2.95 -3.01
N CYS A 125 11.16 -3.04 -3.96
CA CYS A 125 10.90 -4.22 -4.76
C CYS A 125 10.82 -3.85 -6.25
N GLU A 126 11.14 -4.81 -7.11
CA GLU A 126 10.92 -4.64 -8.54
C GLU A 126 9.41 -4.57 -8.83
N ASN A 127 9.01 -3.71 -9.78
CA ASN A 127 7.62 -3.61 -10.20
C ASN A 127 7.05 -4.97 -10.62
N ALA A 128 7.89 -5.86 -11.21
CA ALA A 128 7.50 -7.20 -11.62
C ALA A 128 6.90 -8.05 -10.49
N ILE A 129 7.34 -7.86 -9.24
CA ILE A 129 6.84 -8.58 -8.05
C ILE A 129 5.40 -8.20 -7.73
N LEU A 130 5.00 -6.96 -8.05
CA LEU A 130 3.65 -6.43 -7.78
C LEU A 130 2.63 -6.87 -8.85
N LEU A 131 3.10 -7.36 -10.01
CA LEU A 131 2.25 -7.72 -11.13
C LEU A 131 1.70 -9.14 -11.02
N THR A 132 0.40 -9.29 -11.28
CA THR A 132 -0.30 -10.58 -11.31
C THR A 132 -0.79 -10.91 -12.72
N LYS A 133 -1.10 -12.18 -12.99
CA LYS A 133 -1.71 -12.58 -14.27
C LYS A 133 -3.04 -11.85 -14.49
N SER A 134 -3.82 -11.65 -13.41
CA SER A 134 -5.10 -10.97 -13.43
C SER A 134 -4.97 -9.47 -13.77
N SER A 135 -4.08 -8.74 -13.09
CA SER A 135 -3.86 -7.31 -13.35
C SER A 135 -3.37 -7.06 -14.78
N LYS A 136 -2.41 -7.85 -15.28
CA LYS A 136 -1.95 -7.78 -16.68
C LYS A 136 -3.07 -8.05 -17.69
N LYS A 137 -3.94 -9.04 -17.42
CA LYS A 137 -5.10 -9.35 -18.28
C LYS A 137 -6.09 -8.18 -18.31
N ASN A 138 -6.40 -7.59 -17.15
CA ASN A 138 -7.31 -6.46 -17.03
C ASN A 138 -6.76 -5.21 -17.74
N HIS A 139 -5.47 -4.92 -17.59
CA HIS A 139 -4.79 -3.83 -18.29
C HIS A 139 -4.86 -3.99 -19.81
N ARG A 140 -4.58 -5.18 -20.36
CA ARG A 140 -4.74 -5.44 -21.80
C ARG A 140 -6.18 -5.24 -22.29
N LYS A 141 -7.17 -5.63 -21.49
CA LYS A 141 -8.59 -5.40 -21.81
C LYS A 141 -8.89 -3.89 -21.83
N PHE A 142 -8.40 -3.15 -20.85
CA PHE A 142 -8.53 -1.70 -20.75
C PHE A 142 -7.93 -1.00 -21.98
N LEU A 143 -6.68 -1.30 -22.35
CA LEU A 143 -6.02 -0.67 -23.50
C LEU A 143 -6.79 -0.89 -24.82
N LYS A 144 -7.33 -2.10 -25.02
CA LYS A 144 -8.16 -2.43 -26.19
C LYS A 144 -9.48 -1.67 -26.21
N LEU A 145 -10.14 -1.55 -25.07
CA LEU A 145 -11.45 -0.88 -24.97
C LEU A 145 -11.38 0.60 -25.35
N PHE A 146 -10.27 1.26 -25.00
CA PHE A 146 -10.10 2.70 -25.20
C PHE A 146 -9.19 3.06 -26.39
N ASN A 147 -8.84 2.08 -27.24
CA ASN A 147 -7.99 2.28 -28.44
C ASN A 147 -6.69 3.06 -28.16
N PHE A 148 -6.07 2.85 -26.99
CA PHE A 148 -4.80 3.50 -26.69
C PHE A 148 -3.69 2.91 -27.59
N PRO A 149 -2.93 3.75 -28.32
CA PRO A 149 -1.84 3.27 -29.17
C PRO A 149 -0.78 2.56 -28.31
N SER A 150 -0.34 1.38 -28.78
CA SER A 150 0.65 0.56 -28.06
C SER A 150 2.06 1.17 -28.02
N SER A 151 2.28 2.31 -28.69
CA SER A 151 3.60 2.85 -29.03
C SER A 151 3.99 4.18 -28.36
N VAL A 152 3.20 4.73 -27.43
CA VAL A 152 3.48 6.08 -26.88
C VAL A 152 4.31 6.05 -25.58
N TYR A 153 4.67 4.88 -25.06
CA TYR A 153 5.27 4.76 -23.72
C TYR A 153 6.44 3.76 -23.62
N THR A 154 7.31 3.73 -24.63
CA THR A 154 8.67 3.16 -24.51
C THR A 154 9.64 4.19 -24.00
#